data_AF-A0A917J2L1-F1
#
_entry.id   AF-A0A917J2L1-F1
#
_cell.length_a   1.000
_cell.length_b   1.000
_cell.length_c   1.000
_cell.angle_alpha   90.00
_cell.angle_beta   90.00
_cell.angle_gamma   90.00
#
_symmetry.space_group_name_H-M   'P 1'
#
loop_
_entity.id
_entity.type
_entity.pdbx_description
1 polymer ?
#
loop_
_entity_poly.entity_id
_entity_poly.type
_entity_poly.pdbx_seq_one_letter_code
_entity_poly.pdbx_strand_id
1 'polypeptide(L)'
;MKPFTLCIEFEATSTHTWQPRHQVCYVQVNLPDGRYCYLTVASVEYLDAPPQQQHPRLPDIFVHALSRECIETAVGDLLEIDNLHNRLNPAPRTFAFGSAHSA
;
A
#
# COMPACT_ATOMS: atom_id res chain seq x y z
N MET A 1 -6.88 -15.41 15.36
CA MET A 1 -5.99 -14.29 14.97
C MET A 1 -5.61 -14.49 13.52
N LYS A 2 -5.67 -13.43 12.70
CA LYS A 2 -5.33 -13.53 11.28
C LYS A 2 -3.84 -13.85 11.12
N PRO A 3 -3.44 -14.63 10.10
CA PRO A 3 -2.07 -15.16 9.97
C PRO A 3 -1.05 -14.13 9.44
N PHE A 4 -1.31 -12.83 9.49
CA PHE A 4 -0.44 -11.78 8.95
C PHE A 4 -0.37 -10.56 9.85
N THR A 5 0.65 -9.72 9.67
CA THR A 5 0.79 -8.42 10.34
C THR A 5 0.91 -7.29 9.31
N LEU A 6 0.45 -6.09 9.67
CA LEU A 6 0.48 -4.91 8.81
C LEU A 6 1.37 -3.80 9.39
N CYS A 7 2.28 -3.28 8.57
CA CYS A 7 2.84 -1.95 8.74
C CYS A 7 2.11 -0.98 7.81
N ILE A 8 1.60 0.13 8.32
CA ILE A 8 0.81 1.11 7.55
C ILE A 8 1.51 2.46 7.66
N GLU A 9 1.86 3.02 6.51
CA GLU A 9 2.55 4.30 6.38
C GLU A 9 1.69 5.28 5.59
N PHE A 10 1.57 6.50 6.11
CA PHE A 10 0.84 7.59 5.46
C PHE A 10 1.82 8.65 4.98
N GLU A 11 1.70 9.07 3.73
CA GLU A 11 2.47 10.18 3.20
C GLU A 11 1.76 11.50 3.52
N ALA A 12 2.14 12.12 4.64
CA ALA A 12 1.66 13.44 4.99
C ALA A 12 2.49 14.50 4.24
N THR A 13 2.02 14.94 3.06
CA THR A 13 2.69 15.99 2.28
C THR A 13 2.61 17.36 2.94
N SER A 14 1.60 17.63 3.78
CA SER A 14 1.49 18.78 4.69
C SER A 14 0.31 18.59 5.65
N THR A 15 0.47 18.99 6.92
CA THR A 15 -0.61 18.94 7.92
C THR A 15 -1.77 19.89 7.60
N HIS A 16 -1.54 20.91 6.78
CA HIS A 16 -2.55 21.92 6.43
C HIS A 16 -3.42 21.49 5.23
N THR A 17 -2.95 20.51 4.45
CA THR A 17 -3.67 19.97 3.28
C THR A 17 -4.00 18.49 3.45
N TRP A 18 -3.89 17.97 4.68
CA TRP A 18 -4.14 16.56 4.97
C TRP A 18 -5.64 16.26 4.86
N GLN A 19 -6.02 15.59 3.77
CA GLN A 19 -7.38 15.11 3.54
C GLN A 19 -7.36 13.58 3.48
N PRO A 20 -7.56 12.87 4.60
CA PRO A 20 -7.41 11.41 4.67
C PRO A 20 -8.25 10.63 3.65
N ARG A 21 -9.35 11.22 3.20
CA ARG A 21 -10.28 10.66 2.21
C ARG A 21 -9.65 10.56 0.81
N HIS A 22 -8.78 11.49 0.45
CA HIS A 22 -8.18 11.57 -0.88
C HIS A 22 -6.71 11.13 -0.91
N GLN A 23 -6.30 10.32 0.07
CA GLN A 23 -4.91 9.88 0.17
C GLN A 23 -4.72 8.41 -0.16
N VAL A 24 -3.46 8.08 -0.42
CA VAL A 24 -2.96 6.72 -0.50
C VAL A 24 -2.16 6.44 0.77
N CYS A 25 -2.29 5.25 1.31
CA CYS A 25 -1.38 4.72 2.32
C CYS A 25 -0.59 3.53 1.75
N TYR A 26 0.64 3.38 2.19
CA TYR A 26 1.50 2.26 1.86
C TYR A 26 1.37 1.21 2.96
N VAL A 27 1.11 -0.03 2.57
CA VAL A 27 0.86 -1.13 3.48
C VAL A 27 1.86 -2.24 3.19
N GLN A 28 2.72 -2.54 4.16
CA GLN A 28 3.52 -3.76 4.14
C GLN A 28 2.75 -4.87 4.84
N VAL A 29 2.47 -5.95 4.11
CA VAL A 29 1.85 -7.16 4.65
C VAL A 29 2.96 -8.17 4.92
N ASN A 30 3.12 -8.59 6.17
CA ASN A 30 4.06 -9.65 6.55
C ASN A 30 3.31 -10.94 6.82
N LEU A 31 3.75 -12.01 6.18
CA LEU A 31 3.19 -13.35 6.27
C LEU A 31 3.95 -14.19 7.31
N PRO A 32 3.37 -15.28 7.83
CA PRO A 32 3.95 -16.01 8.95
C PRO A 32 5.15 -16.87 8.51
N ASP A 33 5.31 -17.10 7.21
CA ASP A 33 6.45 -17.79 6.59
C ASP A 33 7.65 -16.85 6.32
N GLY A 34 7.57 -15.59 6.78
CA GLY A 34 8.62 -14.59 6.61
C GLY A 34 8.59 -13.86 5.26
N ARG A 35 7.67 -14.20 4.36
CA ARG A 35 7.46 -13.42 3.13
C ARG A 35 6.73 -12.12 3.45
N TYR A 36 6.91 -11.11 2.60
CA TYR A 36 6.17 -9.86 2.68
C TYR A 36 5.84 -9.30 1.30
N CYS A 37 4.81 -8.45 1.24
CA CYS A 37 4.50 -7.66 0.04
C CYS A 37 4.16 -6.22 0.43
N TYR A 38 4.29 -5.32 -0.54
CA TYR A 38 3.88 -3.93 -0.42
C TYR A 38 2.63 -3.68 -1.26
N LEU A 39 1.69 -2.95 -0.69
CA LEU A 39 0.43 -2.56 -1.28
C LEU A 39 0.25 -1.06 -1.16
N THR A 40 -0.25 -0.44 -2.21
CA THR A 40 -0.82 0.90 -2.15
C THR A 40 -2.32 0.77 -1.95
N VAL A 41 -2.84 1.41 -0.91
CA VAL A 41 -4.26 1.36 -0.55
C VAL A 41 -4.82 2.76 -0.55
N ALA A 42 -5.94 2.96 -1.23
CA ALA A 42 -6.65 4.24 -1.24
C ALA A 42 -8.10 4.05 -0.79
N SER A 43 -8.73 5.13 -0.32
CA SER A 43 -10.17 5.11 -0.13
C SER A 43 -10.90 5.17 -1.47
N VAL A 44 -12.16 4.76 -1.55
CA VAL A 44 -12.96 4.95 -2.78
C VAL A 44 -13.07 6.43 -3.15
N GLU A 45 -13.14 7.32 -2.16
CA GLU A 45 -13.21 8.78 -2.37
C GLU A 45 -11.94 9.33 -3.05
N TYR A 46 -10.82 8.59 -3.06
CA TYR A 46 -9.62 8.96 -3.82
C TYR A 46 -9.90 9.07 -5.34
N LEU A 47 -10.87 8.31 -5.87
CA LEU A 47 -11.23 8.38 -7.29
C LEU A 47 -11.85 9.74 -7.67
N ASP A 48 -12.42 10.45 -6.69
CA ASP A 48 -13.00 11.77 -6.88
C ASP A 48 -11.96 12.89 -6.72
N ALA A 49 -10.71 12.56 -6.35
CA ALA A 49 -9.65 13.53 -6.17
C ALA A 49 -9.25 14.18 -7.51
N PRO A 50 -8.94 15.49 -7.55
CA PRO A 50 -8.40 16.15 -8.73
C PRO A 50 -7.16 15.42 -9.28
N PRO A 51 -6.94 15.35 -10.61
CA PRO A 51 -5.82 14.62 -11.21
C PRO A 51 -4.44 15.03 -10.68
N GLN A 52 -4.29 16.28 -10.23
CA GLN A 52 -3.07 16.84 -9.65
C GLN A 52 -2.74 16.27 -8.26
N GLN A 53 -3.71 15.66 -7.59
CA GLN A 53 -3.59 15.03 -6.27
C GLN A 53 -3.58 13.50 -6.37
N GLN A 54 -3.75 12.94 -7.57
CA GLN A 54 -3.67 11.51 -7.81
C GLN A 54 -2.20 11.08 -7.95
N HIS A 55 -1.80 10.06 -7.20
CA HIS A 55 -0.59 9.30 -7.46
C HIS A 55 -0.54 8.85 -8.93
N PRO A 56 0.66 8.90 -9.56
CA PRO A 56 0.85 8.51 -10.95
C PRO A 56 0.56 7.02 -11.22
N ARG A 57 0.49 6.20 -10.16
CA ARG A 57 0.12 4.80 -10.22
C ARG A 57 -1.21 4.59 -9.49
N LEU A 58 -2.10 3.81 -10.12
CA LEU A 58 -3.34 3.37 -9.49
C LEU A 58 -3.04 2.53 -8.23
N PRO A 59 -3.75 2.80 -7.12
CA PRO A 59 -3.70 1.97 -5.92
C PRO A 59 -3.97 0.49 -6.22
N ASP A 60 -3.27 -0.39 -5.51
CA ASP A 60 -3.47 -1.85 -5.64
C ASP A 60 -4.81 -2.29 -5.02
N ILE A 61 -5.29 -1.58 -3.99
CA ILE A 61 -6.57 -1.85 -3.32
C ILE A 61 -7.34 -0.54 -3.06
N PHE A 62 -8.65 -0.59 -3.26
CA PHE A 62 -9.58 0.45 -2.82
C PHE A 62 -10.42 -0.05 -1.64
N VAL A 63 -10.49 0.75 -0.57
CA VAL A 63 -11.25 0.46 0.64
C VAL A 63 -12.27 1.55 0.93
N HIS A 64 -13.31 1.25 1.70
CA HIS A 64 -14.31 2.27 2.06
C HIS A 64 -13.71 3.42 2.88
N ALA A 65 -12.81 3.11 3.82
CA ALA A 65 -12.08 4.09 4.60
C ALA A 65 -10.64 3.63 4.84
N LEU A 66 -9.68 4.55 4.93
CA LEU A 66 -8.30 4.25 5.32
C LEU A 66 -8.18 4.00 6.84
N SER A 67 -9.02 3.11 7.36
CA SER A 67 -8.93 2.62 8.72
C SER A 67 -8.16 1.30 8.75
N ARG A 68 -7.50 1.02 9.87
CA ARG A 68 -6.82 -0.27 10.10
C ARG A 68 -7.76 -1.45 9.84
N GLU A 69 -8.99 -1.38 10.36
CA GLU A 69 -10.00 -2.45 10.22
C GLU A 69 -10.38 -2.71 8.76
N CYS A 70 -10.63 -1.66 7.98
CA CYS A 70 -10.97 -1.79 6.56
C CYS A 70 -9.80 -2.38 5.77
N ILE A 71 -8.57 -1.91 6.05
CA ILE A 71 -7.36 -2.42 5.39
C ILE A 71 -7.10 -3.88 5.77
N GLU A 72 -7.20 -4.25 7.05
CA GLU A 72 -7.01 -5.62 7.53
C GLU A 72 -8.08 -6.58 7.02
N THR A 73 -9.29 -6.09 6.77
CA THR A 73 -10.36 -6.89 6.15
C THR A 73 -10.07 -7.10 4.68
N ALA A 74 -9.80 -6.03 3.93
CA ALA A 74 -9.50 -6.13 2.50
C ALA A 74 -8.26 -6.98 2.19
N VAL A 75 -7.18 -6.84 2.98
CA VAL A 75 -5.99 -7.70 2.84
C VAL A 75 -6.31 -9.16 3.17
N GLY A 76 -7.15 -9.40 4.19
CA GLY A 76 -7.61 -10.75 4.52
C GLY A 76 -8.39 -11.39 3.39
N ASP A 77 -9.38 -10.68 2.85
CA ASP A 77 -10.20 -11.15 1.72
C ASP A 77 -9.32 -11.42 0.49
N LEU A 78 -8.34 -10.54 0.21
CA LEU A 78 -7.42 -10.72 -0.91
C LEU A 78 -6.54 -11.97 -0.75
N LEU A 79 -6.08 -12.27 0.49
CA LEU A 79 -5.32 -13.47 0.83
C LEU A 79 -6.15 -14.75 0.75
N GLU A 80 -7.47 -14.67 0.90
CA GLU A 80 -8.39 -15.81 0.78
C GLU A 80 -8.74 -16.12 -0.69
N ILE A 81 -8.88 -15.09 -1.51
CA ILE A 81 -9.32 -15.21 -2.92
C ILE A 81 -8.19 -15.74 -3.82
N ASP A 82 -6.92 -15.48 -3.49
CA ASP A 82 -5.82 -15.80 -4.39
C ASP A 82 -4.51 -16.10 -3.64
N ASN A 83 -3.60 -16.82 -4.29
CA ASN A 83 -2.20 -16.82 -3.89
C ASN A 83 -1.63 -15.44 -4.25
N LEU A 84 -1.84 -14.46 -3.36
CA LEU A 84 -1.40 -13.05 -3.45
C LEU A 84 -0.03 -12.87 -4.12
N HIS A 85 0.87 -13.81 -3.86
CA HIS A 85 2.21 -13.95 -4.42
C HIS A 85 2.30 -13.93 -5.95
N ASN A 86 1.29 -14.41 -6.66
CA ASN A 86 1.31 -14.52 -8.12
C ASN A 86 0.79 -13.26 -8.82
N ARG A 87 0.09 -12.36 -8.10
CA ARG A 87 -0.59 -11.20 -8.70
C ARG A 87 -0.09 -9.86 -8.21
N LEU A 88 0.44 -9.80 -6.98
CA LEU A 88 1.12 -8.59 -6.53
C LEU A 88 2.51 -8.57 -7.15
N ASN A 89 2.67 -7.59 -8.03
CA ASN A 89 3.91 -7.25 -8.71
C ASN A 89 5.08 -7.36 -7.71
N PRO A 90 5.98 -8.35 -7.85
CA PRO A 90 7.17 -8.38 -6.99
C PRO A 90 7.86 -7.04 -7.15
N ALA A 91 8.27 -6.45 -6.03
CA ALA A 91 8.85 -5.11 -5.95
C ALA A 91 9.71 -4.81 -7.17
N PRO A 92 9.66 -3.58 -7.75
CA PRO A 92 10.58 -3.23 -8.82
C PRO A 92 11.98 -3.58 -8.35
N ARG A 93 12.62 -4.55 -9.01
CA ARG A 93 14.05 -4.77 -8.80
C ARG A 93 14.70 -3.43 -9.10
N THR A 94 15.56 -2.98 -8.20
CA THR A 94 16.42 -1.80 -8.29
C THR A 94 15.94 -0.57 -7.49
N PHE A 95 16.19 -0.58 -6.18
CA PHE A 95 17.03 0.49 -5.64
C PHE A 95 18.46 -0.04 -5.65
N ALA A 96 19.16 0.17 -6.77
CA ALA A 96 20.61 0.14 -6.73
C ALA A 96 21.02 1.35 -5.90
N PHE A 97 21.24 1.15 -4.61
CA PHE A 97 22.23 1.98 -3.92
C PHE A 97 23.53 1.72 -4.67
N GLY A 98 23.91 2.69 -5.51
CA GLY A 98 25.23 2.71 -6.10
C GLY A 98 26.23 2.70 -4.95
N SER A 99 26.89 1.56 -4.73
CA SER A 99 28.24 1.57 -4.18
C SER A 99 29.10 2.31 -5.20
N ALA A 100 29.20 3.62 -5.03
CA ALA A 100 30.30 4.39 -5.57
C ALA A 100 31.57 3.98 -4.81
N HIS A 101 32.12 2.82 -5.17
CA HIS A 101 33.56 2.62 -5.08
C HIS A 101 34.14 2.93 -6.45
N SER A 102 34.74 4.12 -6.55
CA SER A 102 35.77 4.38 -7.53
C SER A 102 36.71 5.46 -7.00
N ALA A 103 37.99 5.16 -7.22
CA ALA A 103 39.22 5.88 -6.94
C ALA A 103 39.73 5.78 -5.49
#